data_AF-A0A482W7Y6-F1
#
_entry.id   AF-A0A482W7Y6-F1
#
_cell.length_a   1.000
_cell.length_b   1.000
_cell.length_c   1.000
_cell.angle_alpha   90.00
_cell.angle_beta   90.00
_cell.angle_gamma   90.00
#
_symmetry.space_group_name_H-M   'P 1'
#
loop_
_entity.id
_entity.type
_entity.pdbx_description
1 polymer ?
#
loop_
_entity_poly.entity_id
_entity_poly.type
_entity_poly.pdbx_seq_one_letter_code
_entity_poly.pdbx_strand_id
1 'polypeptide(L)'
;MVFCKVVLLIVFGSCLVSATHNYDPLKYSVPQPLIQAFRPRGLKVSIPHTTGIQLFAFHGNINKPLHGTLAGQLSQDILHRDGDHWIFSDPTVELEIGDKIYYWMSSSKITLATDTTMECTRLKVKITFHSVEGCNNDSHATVDERTTTMTTTEISNPEKFDLNLRICEKVLLNLTQTMLNLQHEIDSFRETNYILRDLVGKHYDTSTTLTLDGPLPNDDDIFLLVQAIINEKLGLSIRAQSVDKKKKGRVRFRVATLDDKITIIKAAKEKLRHSKFAILY
;
A
#
# COMPACT_ATOMS: atom_id res chain seq x y z
N MET A 1 -12.02 71.01 2.36
CA MET A 1 -12.06 69.59 2.76
C MET A 1 -11.04 68.83 1.96
N VAL A 2 -10.05 68.27 2.65
CA VAL A 2 -8.86 67.61 2.09
C VAL A 2 -9.22 66.17 1.74
N PHE A 3 -9.21 65.80 0.45
CA PHE A 3 -9.29 64.40 0.05
C PHE A 3 -7.87 63.83 -0.01
N CYS A 4 -7.57 62.96 0.96
CA CYS A 4 -6.34 62.21 1.09
C CYS A 4 -6.26 61.18 -0.05
N LYS A 5 -5.30 61.34 -0.97
CA LYS A 5 -4.96 60.32 -1.99
C LYS A 5 -4.06 59.28 -1.33
N VAL A 6 -4.61 58.11 -0.99
CA VAL A 6 -3.80 56.94 -0.63
C VAL A 6 -3.48 56.18 -1.92
N VAL A 7 -2.24 56.32 -2.37
CA VAL A 7 -1.66 55.50 -3.46
C VAL A 7 -1.14 54.22 -2.82
N LEU A 8 -1.81 53.10 -3.07
CA LEU A 8 -1.40 51.77 -2.62
C LEU A 8 -0.41 51.17 -3.64
N LEU A 9 0.89 51.34 -3.39
CA LEU A 9 1.96 50.64 -4.11
C LEU A 9 2.18 49.26 -3.49
N ILE A 10 1.64 48.21 -4.12
CA ILE A 10 1.97 46.82 -3.77
C ILE A 10 3.28 46.46 -4.50
N VAL A 11 4.38 46.50 -3.76
CA VAL A 11 5.67 45.96 -4.20
C VAL A 11 5.60 44.44 -4.06
N PHE A 12 5.49 43.72 -5.19
CA PHE A 12 5.72 42.28 -5.24
C PHE A 12 7.23 42.03 -5.08
N GLY A 13 7.68 41.96 -3.83
CA GLY A 13 9.00 41.45 -3.48
C GLY A 13 9.06 39.94 -3.75
N SER A 14 9.73 39.58 -4.83
CA SER A 14 10.14 38.21 -5.14
C SER A 14 11.12 37.71 -4.08
N CYS A 15 10.63 36.91 -3.13
CA CYS A 15 11.47 36.12 -2.25
C CYS A 15 11.57 34.70 -2.84
N LEU A 16 12.51 34.52 -3.77
CA LEU A 16 13.01 33.19 -4.15
C LEU A 16 13.93 32.72 -3.01
N VAL A 17 13.34 32.16 -1.96
CA VAL A 17 14.09 31.31 -1.04
C VAL A 17 14.07 29.92 -1.64
N SER A 18 15.16 29.56 -2.32
CA SER A 18 15.46 28.20 -2.70
C SER A 18 15.60 27.36 -1.43
N ALA A 19 14.51 26.73 -1.00
CA ALA A 19 14.59 25.62 -0.06
C ALA A 19 15.15 24.42 -0.84
N THR A 20 16.48 24.32 -0.92
CA THR A 20 17.13 23.05 -1.22
C THR A 20 16.89 22.15 -0.01
N HIS A 21 15.71 21.56 0.06
CA HIS A 21 15.49 20.40 0.91
C HIS A 21 16.43 19.32 0.39
N ASN A 22 17.45 19.00 1.18
CA ASN A 22 18.17 17.75 1.04
C ASN A 22 17.12 16.62 1.12
N TYR A 23 16.81 16.04 -0.03
CA TYR A 23 16.00 14.84 -0.13
C TYR A 23 16.87 13.70 0.38
N ASP A 24 16.71 13.36 1.67
CA ASP A 24 17.24 12.12 2.21
C ASP A 24 16.27 11.02 1.74
N PRO A 25 16.65 10.14 0.79
CA PRO A 25 15.75 9.11 0.29
C PRO A 25 15.31 8.26 1.47
N LEU A 26 14.00 8.16 1.68
CA LEU A 26 13.38 7.40 2.77
C LEU A 26 14.00 6.01 2.86
N LYS A 27 14.93 5.87 3.82
CA LYS A 27 15.60 4.61 4.10
C LYS A 27 14.53 3.62 4.54
N TYR A 28 14.38 2.53 3.79
CA TYR A 28 13.51 1.42 4.19
C TYR A 28 13.82 1.05 5.64
N SER A 29 12.75 0.82 6.43
CA SER A 29 12.83 0.36 7.82
C SER A 29 12.04 -0.95 8.01
N VAL A 30 12.68 -2.01 8.51
CA VAL A 30 12.00 -3.30 8.77
C VAL A 30 10.92 -3.09 9.83
N PRO A 31 9.65 -3.46 9.56
CA PRO A 31 8.56 -3.31 10.51
C PRO A 31 8.83 -4.07 11.81
N GLN A 32 8.43 -3.50 12.95
CA GLN A 32 8.53 -4.20 14.24
C GLN A 32 7.73 -5.52 14.20
N PRO A 33 8.31 -6.65 14.66
CA PRO A 33 7.65 -7.93 14.55
C PRO A 33 6.60 -8.14 15.66
N LEU A 34 5.52 -8.83 15.32
CA LEU A 34 4.60 -9.42 16.28
C LEU A 34 5.13 -10.80 16.70
N ILE A 35 5.42 -10.95 18.00
CA ILE A 35 5.89 -12.21 18.59
C ILE A 35 4.78 -12.79 19.48
N GLN A 36 4.40 -14.03 19.22
CA GLN A 36 3.36 -14.75 19.94
C GLN A 36 3.90 -16.08 20.45
N ALA A 37 3.75 -16.31 21.75
CA ALA A 37 4.03 -17.61 22.37
C ALA A 37 2.71 -18.34 22.62
N PHE A 38 2.67 -19.64 22.35
CA PHE A 38 1.48 -20.48 22.49
C PHE A 38 1.66 -21.49 23.61
N ARG A 39 0.54 -21.90 24.22
CA ARG A 39 0.47 -22.98 25.21
C ARG A 39 -0.12 -24.23 24.55
N PRO A 40 0.39 -25.44 24.82
CA PRO A 40 1.51 -25.75 25.74
C PRO A 40 2.89 -25.38 25.16
N ARG A 41 3.00 -25.23 23.84
CA ARG A 41 4.21 -24.85 23.12
C ARG A 41 3.87 -24.14 21.82
N GLY A 42 4.85 -23.46 21.25
CA GLY A 42 4.79 -22.80 19.95
C GLY A 42 5.28 -21.36 20.03
N LEU A 43 5.99 -20.94 18.99
CA LEU A 43 6.43 -19.58 18.77
C LEU A 43 6.08 -19.15 17.35
N LYS A 44 5.41 -18.00 17.21
CA LYS A 44 5.17 -17.35 15.93
C LYS A 44 5.74 -15.94 15.95
N VAL A 45 6.50 -15.61 14.92
CA VAL A 45 7.04 -14.26 14.70
C VAL A 45 6.59 -13.81 13.32
N SER A 46 5.97 -12.64 13.24
CA SER A 46 5.47 -12.13 11.97
C SER A 46 5.74 -10.65 11.76
N ILE A 47 5.93 -10.26 10.51
CA ILE A 47 5.97 -8.86 10.07
C ILE A 47 4.92 -8.64 8.97
N PRO A 48 4.28 -7.47 8.90
CA PRO A 48 3.41 -7.14 7.78
C PRO A 48 4.21 -7.08 6.47
N HIS A 49 3.59 -7.52 5.39
CA HIS A 49 4.14 -7.40 4.06
C HIS A 49 4.11 -5.93 3.60
N THR A 50 5.17 -5.51 2.92
CA THR A 50 5.18 -4.27 2.13
C THR A 50 5.70 -4.59 0.73
N THR A 51 5.24 -3.82 -0.25
CA THR A 51 5.62 -3.99 -1.66
C THR A 51 7.14 -4.06 -1.80
N GLY A 52 7.62 -5.12 -2.46
CA GLY A 52 9.03 -5.31 -2.80
C GLY A 52 9.84 -6.19 -1.85
N ILE A 53 9.32 -6.58 -0.67
CA ILE A 53 10.00 -7.58 0.18
C ILE A 53 10.07 -8.92 -0.56
N GLN A 54 11.25 -9.55 -0.55
CA GLN A 54 11.49 -10.86 -1.17
C GLN A 54 11.93 -11.93 -0.18
N LEU A 55 12.52 -11.51 0.93
CA LEU A 55 13.01 -12.38 1.98
C LEU A 55 12.68 -11.76 3.33
N PHE A 56 12.26 -12.60 4.27
CA PHE A 56 12.27 -12.29 5.69
C PHE A 56 13.09 -13.37 6.39
N ALA A 57 14.14 -13.00 7.13
CA ALA A 57 14.93 -13.93 7.91
C ALA A 57 14.79 -13.61 9.40
N PHE A 58 14.60 -14.65 10.21
CA PHE A 58 14.52 -14.54 11.66
C PHE A 58 15.57 -15.42 12.32
N HIS A 59 16.33 -14.82 13.24
CA HIS A 59 17.40 -15.47 13.99
C HIS A 59 17.28 -15.13 15.47
N GLY A 60 17.25 -16.14 16.33
CA GLY A 60 16.84 -16.00 17.72
C GLY A 60 17.53 -16.98 18.68
N ASN A 61 17.69 -16.56 19.93
CA ASN A 61 18.05 -17.42 21.05
C ASN A 61 17.08 -17.18 22.22
N ILE A 62 16.76 -18.25 22.94
CA ILE A 62 15.99 -18.19 24.18
C ILE A 62 16.97 -18.11 25.35
N ASN A 63 16.78 -17.13 26.23
CA ASN A 63 17.57 -16.86 27.45
C ASN A 63 19.08 -16.67 27.26
N LYS A 64 19.57 -16.66 26.02
CA LYS A 64 20.97 -16.47 25.66
C LYS A 64 21.13 -15.30 24.70
N PRO A 65 22.03 -14.34 24.96
CA PRO A 65 22.34 -13.28 23.99
C PRO A 65 22.81 -13.84 22.63
N LEU A 66 22.48 -13.13 21.55
CA LEU A 66 23.09 -13.35 20.24
C LEU A 66 24.33 -12.47 20.10
N HIS A 67 25.40 -13.02 19.56
CA HIS A 67 26.61 -12.27 19.20
C HIS A 67 26.62 -12.05 17.68
N GLY A 68 26.70 -10.80 17.24
CA GLY A 68 26.77 -10.46 15.82
C GLY A 68 25.52 -10.90 15.02
N THR A 69 25.75 -11.56 13.87
CA THR A 69 24.74 -12.12 12.96
C THR A 69 24.72 -13.64 13.01
N LEU A 70 25.03 -14.23 14.17
CA LEU A 70 24.95 -15.68 14.34
C LEU A 70 23.50 -16.15 14.19
N ALA A 71 23.31 -17.32 13.59
CA ALA A 71 22.00 -17.89 13.30
C ALA A 71 21.12 -18.10 14.54
N GLY A 72 21.73 -18.42 15.69
CA GLY A 72 20.99 -18.75 16.92
C GLY A 72 20.37 -20.14 16.90
N GLN A 73 19.56 -20.43 17.91
CA GLN A 73 18.78 -21.68 18.05
C GLN A 73 17.55 -21.68 17.16
N LEU A 74 16.95 -20.51 16.96
CA LEU A 74 15.81 -20.28 16.09
C LEU A 74 16.36 -19.60 14.84
N SER A 75 16.32 -20.25 13.68
CA SER A 75 16.93 -19.70 12.48
C SER A 75 16.18 -20.17 11.25
N GLN A 76 15.58 -19.24 10.51
CA GLN A 76 14.92 -19.58 9.27
C GLN A 76 14.84 -18.38 8.32
N ASP A 77 15.03 -18.69 7.04
CA ASP A 77 14.73 -17.82 5.92
C ASP A 77 13.33 -18.13 5.40
N ILE A 78 12.48 -17.10 5.33
CA ILE A 78 11.10 -17.16 4.88
C ILE A 78 11.07 -16.55 3.48
N LEU A 79 10.86 -17.40 2.48
CA LEU A 79 10.83 -17.03 1.05
C LEU A 79 9.42 -16.77 0.52
N HIS A 80 8.40 -17.16 1.29
CA HIS A 80 7.00 -17.02 0.91
C HIS A 80 6.20 -16.39 2.05
N ARG A 81 5.37 -15.42 1.71
CA ARG A 81 4.41 -14.81 2.64
C ARG A 81 3.17 -15.69 2.77
N ASP A 82 2.52 -15.60 3.93
CA ASP A 82 1.19 -16.13 4.18
C ASP A 82 0.21 -14.95 4.28
N GLY A 83 -0.61 -14.79 3.24
CA GLY A 83 -1.45 -13.61 3.06
C GLY A 83 -0.61 -12.31 3.03
N ASP A 84 -0.96 -11.39 3.93
CA ASP A 84 -0.29 -10.08 4.07
C ASP A 84 0.86 -10.10 5.11
N HIS A 85 1.36 -11.27 5.51
CA HIS A 85 2.40 -11.38 6.53
C HIS A 85 3.53 -12.32 6.12
N TRP A 86 4.75 -12.00 6.56
CA TRP A 86 5.87 -12.94 6.58
C TRP A 86 5.92 -13.60 7.95
N ILE A 87 6.01 -14.93 7.99
CA ILE A 87 5.78 -15.68 9.23
C ILE A 87 6.88 -16.71 9.44
N PHE A 88 7.61 -16.55 10.53
CA PHE A 88 8.35 -17.63 11.18
C PHE A 88 7.42 -18.34 12.17
N SER A 89 7.40 -19.68 12.15
CA SER A 89 6.60 -20.47 13.07
C SER A 89 7.36 -21.73 13.48
N ASP A 90 7.57 -21.90 14.77
CA ASP A 90 8.12 -23.12 15.35
C ASP A 90 7.15 -23.68 16.40
N PRO A 91 6.42 -24.77 16.09
CA PRO A 91 5.46 -25.36 17.02
C PRO A 91 6.11 -26.17 18.15
N THR A 92 7.43 -26.37 18.12
CA THR A 92 8.16 -27.20 19.09
C THR A 92 8.72 -26.40 20.26
N VAL A 93 8.83 -25.07 20.12
CA VAL A 93 9.40 -24.18 21.13
C VAL A 93 8.53 -24.11 22.38
N GLU A 94 9.10 -24.48 23.52
CA GLU A 94 8.48 -24.33 24.84
C GLU A 94 9.00 -23.05 25.50
N LEU A 95 8.08 -22.17 25.94
CA LEU A 95 8.41 -20.89 26.56
C LEU A 95 7.67 -20.72 27.89
N GLU A 96 8.40 -20.27 28.89
CA GLU A 96 7.87 -19.92 30.20
C GLU A 96 7.72 -18.40 30.37
N ILE A 97 6.89 -18.01 31.35
CA ILE A 97 6.79 -16.60 31.71
C ILE A 97 8.16 -16.12 32.18
N GLY A 98 8.59 -14.97 31.67
CA GLY A 98 9.85 -14.36 32.07
C GLY A 98 11.04 -14.75 31.20
N ASP A 99 10.88 -15.76 30.33
CA ASP A 99 11.86 -16.06 29.29
C ASP A 99 12.10 -14.85 28.40
N LYS A 100 13.33 -14.76 27.89
CA LYS A 100 13.80 -13.67 27.04
C LYS A 100 14.19 -14.21 25.68
N ILE A 101 13.63 -13.62 24.63
CA ILE A 101 14.05 -13.90 23.26
C ILE A 101 14.99 -12.77 22.82
N TYR A 102 16.22 -13.14 22.51
CA TYR A 102 17.21 -12.27 21.88
C TYR A 102 17.19 -12.58 20.39
N TYR A 103 16.89 -11.60 19.53
CA TYR A 103 16.77 -11.86 18.11
C TYR A 103 17.36 -10.73 17.26
N TRP A 104 17.70 -11.12 16.03
CA TRP A 104 17.84 -10.20 14.92
C TRP A 104 17.01 -10.73 13.76
N MET A 105 16.51 -9.81 12.95
CA MET A 105 15.80 -10.13 11.73
C MET A 105 16.35 -9.30 10.60
N SER A 106 16.22 -9.80 9.39
CA SER A 106 16.48 -9.03 8.19
C SER A 106 15.34 -9.19 7.18
N SER A 107 15.17 -8.17 6.35
CA SER A 107 14.37 -8.31 5.14
C SER A 107 15.12 -7.71 3.97
N SER A 108 15.00 -8.36 2.81
CA SER A 108 15.51 -7.83 1.55
C SER A 108 14.36 -7.30 0.73
N LYS A 109 14.56 -6.10 0.17
CA LYS A 109 13.60 -5.45 -0.71
C LYS A 109 14.26 -5.11 -2.03
N ILE A 110 13.61 -5.45 -3.14
CA ILE A 110 14.00 -4.93 -4.46
C ILE A 110 13.47 -3.51 -4.59
N THR A 111 14.37 -2.59 -4.93
CA THR A 111 14.02 -1.24 -5.37
C THR A 111 14.07 -1.17 -6.90
N LEU A 112 13.30 -0.25 -7.50
CA LEU A 112 13.22 -0.07 -8.97
C LEU A 112 14.59 0.19 -9.64
N ALA A 113 15.63 0.52 -8.86
CA ALA A 113 16.99 0.77 -9.32
C ALA A 113 17.85 -0.50 -9.48
N THR A 114 17.29 -1.71 -9.45
CA THR A 114 18.03 -3.02 -9.42
C THR A 114 18.92 -3.26 -8.20
N ASP A 115 19.04 -2.28 -7.29
CA ASP A 115 19.72 -2.46 -6.01
C ASP A 115 18.79 -3.15 -5.00
N THR A 116 19.27 -4.27 -4.46
CA THR A 116 18.63 -4.97 -3.33
C THR A 116 19.08 -4.31 -2.04
N THR A 117 18.17 -3.66 -1.32
CA THR A 117 18.47 -3.12 -0.01
C THR A 117 18.17 -4.18 1.05
N MET A 118 19.18 -4.55 1.83
CA MET A 118 19.02 -5.42 3.00
C MET A 118 19.10 -4.56 4.26
N GLU A 119 18.12 -4.73 5.14
CA GLU A 119 18.11 -4.04 6.42
C GLU A 119 17.96 -5.03 7.57
N CYS A 120 18.62 -4.75 8.69
CA CYS A 120 18.68 -5.60 9.86
C CYS A 120 18.23 -4.84 11.10
N THR A 121 17.34 -5.47 11.89
CA THR A 121 16.87 -4.93 13.17
C THR A 121 17.22 -5.91 14.29
N ARG A 122 17.73 -5.39 15.41
CA ARG A 122 18.12 -6.18 16.59
C ARG A 122 17.31 -5.73 17.80
N LEU A 123 16.62 -6.67 18.44
CA LEU A 123 15.73 -6.36 19.56
C LEU A 123 15.75 -7.48 20.61
N LYS A 124 15.27 -7.14 21.81
CA LYS A 124 15.14 -8.05 22.94
C LYS A 124 13.72 -7.93 23.50
N VAL A 125 13.04 -9.05 23.65
CA VAL A 125 11.68 -9.09 24.21
C VAL A 125 11.66 -10.04 25.40
N LYS A 126 10.95 -9.63 26.47
CA LYS A 126 10.66 -10.47 27.64
C LYS A 126 9.21 -10.95 27.53
N ILE A 127 8.98 -12.24 27.70
CA ILE A 127 7.63 -12.82 27.65
C ILE A 127 6.85 -12.41 28.90
N THR A 128 5.68 -11.82 28.70
CA THR A 128 4.71 -11.46 29.74
C THR A 128 3.33 -11.93 29.28
N PHE A 129 2.46 -12.35 30.20
CA PHE A 129 1.08 -12.73 29.85
C PHE A 129 0.17 -11.50 29.82
N HIS A 130 -0.74 -11.49 28.85
CA HIS A 130 -2.06 -10.86 28.99
C HIS A 130 -3.06 -11.99 28.77
N SER A 131 -3.76 -12.41 29.82
CA SER A 131 -4.85 -13.37 29.69
C SER A 131 -5.98 -12.72 28.90
N VAL A 132 -6.36 -13.32 27.78
CA VAL A 132 -7.68 -13.11 27.19
C VAL A 132 -8.57 -14.17 27.82
N GLU A 133 -9.31 -13.80 28.85
CA GLU A 133 -10.36 -14.67 29.41
C GLU A 133 -11.58 -14.66 28.49
N GLY A 134 -11.99 -15.85 28.06
CA GLY A 134 -13.27 -16.13 27.41
C GLY A 134 -13.29 -17.59 26.97
N CYS A 135 -14.32 -18.41 27.17
CA CYS A 135 -15.61 -18.25 27.85
C CYS A 135 -15.99 -19.67 28.33
N ASN A 136 -16.48 -19.82 29.56
CA ASN A 136 -17.26 -21.00 29.94
C ASN A 136 -18.70 -20.56 30.17
N ASN A 137 -19.56 -20.88 29.20
CA ASN A 137 -21.00 -20.93 29.42
C ASN A 137 -21.34 -22.38 29.77
N ASP A 138 -21.81 -22.62 30.98
CA ASP A 138 -22.75 -23.71 31.24
C ASP A 138 -23.67 -23.33 32.42
N SER A 139 -24.94 -23.59 32.19
CA SER A 139 -26.15 -23.20 32.91
C SER A 139 -26.37 -23.91 34.25
N HIS A 140 -27.00 -23.24 35.24
CA HIS A 140 -28.36 -23.50 35.77
C HIS A 140 -28.63 -22.87 37.15
N ALA A 141 -29.89 -22.40 37.33
CA ALA A 141 -30.68 -22.25 38.59
C ALA A 141 -30.25 -21.17 39.63
N THR A 142 -31.08 -20.46 40.43
CA THR A 142 -32.48 -19.94 40.49
C THR A 142 -32.59 -19.21 41.86
N VAL A 143 -33.36 -18.11 41.98
CA VAL A 143 -34.04 -17.56 43.22
C VAL A 143 -33.10 -16.90 44.28
N ASP A 144 -33.35 -15.78 45.00
CA ASP A 144 -34.51 -14.95 45.37
C ASP A 144 -34.11 -13.49 45.77
N GLU A 145 -35.11 -12.63 46.01
CA GLU A 145 -35.12 -11.23 46.49
C GLU A 145 -34.50 -10.96 47.89
N ARG A 146 -33.76 -9.84 48.07
CA ARG A 146 -34.11 -8.66 48.92
C ARG A 146 -32.92 -7.71 49.18
N THR A 147 -33.21 -6.43 48.98
CA THR A 147 -32.72 -5.19 49.64
C THR A 147 -31.57 -5.29 50.65
N THR A 148 -30.49 -4.50 50.44
CA THR A 148 -30.04 -3.39 51.34
C THR A 148 -28.80 -2.70 50.75
N THR A 149 -28.92 -1.39 50.56
CA THR A 149 -27.83 -0.45 50.30
C THR A 149 -26.76 -0.51 51.40
N MET A 150 -25.51 -0.78 51.03
CA MET A 150 -24.35 -0.16 51.66
C MET A 150 -23.30 0.17 50.60
N THR A 151 -22.90 1.43 50.66
CA THR A 151 -21.87 2.12 49.90
C THR A 151 -20.56 1.33 49.89
N THR A 152 -20.16 0.84 48.72
CA THR A 152 -18.75 0.63 48.43
C THR A 152 -18.46 1.44 47.18
N THR A 153 -17.74 2.52 47.37
CA THR A 153 -17.07 3.28 46.33
C THR A 153 -16.24 2.30 45.51
N GLU A 154 -16.75 1.85 44.36
CA GLU A 154 -15.92 1.21 43.35
C GLU A 154 -14.94 2.29 42.87
N ILE A 155 -13.75 2.26 43.45
CA ILE A 155 -12.57 2.88 42.88
C ILE A 155 -12.45 2.24 41.48
N SER A 156 -12.95 2.93 40.47
CA SER A 156 -12.71 2.60 39.07
C SER A 156 -11.20 2.50 38.93
N ASN A 157 -10.69 1.28 38.79
CA ASN A 157 -9.26 1.00 38.77
C ASN A 157 -8.61 1.93 37.71
N PRO A 158 -7.77 2.90 38.09
CA PRO A 158 -7.22 3.89 37.17
C PRO A 158 -6.40 3.25 36.04
N GLU A 159 -5.94 2.02 36.23
CA GLU A 159 -5.25 1.23 35.21
C GLU A 159 -6.15 0.79 34.03
N LYS A 160 -7.46 0.58 34.25
CA LYS A 160 -8.38 0.13 33.19
C LYS A 160 -8.74 1.26 32.21
N PHE A 161 -8.77 2.50 32.69
CA PHE A 161 -8.98 3.68 31.85
C PHE A 161 -7.69 4.05 31.08
N ASP A 162 -6.53 3.92 31.72
CA ASP A 162 -5.21 4.12 31.09
C ASP A 162 -4.94 3.08 29.97
N LEU A 163 -5.35 1.82 30.17
CA LEU A 163 -5.15 0.77 29.16
C LEU A 163 -5.93 1.03 27.85
N ASN A 164 -7.20 1.45 27.95
CA ASN A 164 -8.00 1.79 26.77
C ASN A 164 -7.43 3.00 26.03
N LEU A 165 -6.92 4.00 26.76
CA LEU A 165 -6.30 5.18 26.16
C LEU A 165 -4.99 4.83 25.41
N ARG A 166 -4.16 3.94 25.98
CA ARG A 166 -2.93 3.45 25.35
C ARG A 166 -3.19 2.53 24.14
N ILE A 167 -4.24 1.71 24.19
CA ILE A 167 -4.66 0.90 23.04
C ILE A 167 -5.10 1.84 21.89
N CYS A 168 -5.90 2.86 22.18
CA CYS A 168 -6.29 3.87 21.20
C CYS A 168 -5.08 4.62 20.62
N GLU A 169 -4.09 4.99 21.43
CA GLU A 169 -2.87 5.65 20.97
C GLU A 169 -2.05 4.76 20.02
N LYS A 170 -1.87 3.47 20.36
CA LYS A 170 -1.15 2.52 19.51
C LYS A 170 -1.87 2.27 18.18
N VAL A 171 -3.20 2.16 18.20
CA VAL A 171 -4.02 2.04 16.98
C VAL A 171 -3.89 3.30 16.13
N LEU A 172 -3.95 4.48 16.75
CA LEU A 172 -3.81 5.76 16.05
C LEU A 172 -2.42 5.92 15.42
N LEU A 173 -1.35 5.53 16.12
CA LEU A 173 0.02 5.54 15.60
C LEU A 173 0.17 4.58 14.42
N ASN A 174 -0.36 3.35 14.53
CA ASN A 174 -0.29 2.37 13.45
C ASN A 174 -1.09 2.83 12.23
N LEU A 175 -2.27 3.42 12.44
CA LEU A 175 -3.09 3.98 11.38
C LEU A 175 -2.38 5.16 10.70
N THR A 176 -1.77 6.05 11.49
CA THR A 176 -1.01 7.20 10.98
C THR A 176 0.18 6.73 10.14
N GLN A 177 0.94 5.74 10.62
CA GLN A 177 2.05 5.17 9.88
C GLN A 177 1.59 4.50 8.58
N THR A 178 0.48 3.76 8.63
CA THR A 178 -0.12 3.15 7.44
C THR A 178 -0.53 4.21 6.42
N MET A 179 -1.15 5.30 6.89
CA MET A 179 -1.56 6.41 6.04
C MET A 179 -0.37 7.11 5.40
N LEU A 180 0.72 7.33 6.14
CA LEU A 180 1.97 7.89 5.61
C LEU A 180 2.61 6.96 4.57
N ASN A 181 2.64 5.65 4.83
CA ASN A 181 3.18 4.67 3.89
C ASN A 181 2.36 4.63 2.60
N LEU A 182 1.03 4.63 2.70
CA LEU A 182 0.13 4.69 1.54
C LEU A 182 0.30 6.01 0.78
N GLN A 183 0.47 7.12 1.48
CA GLN A 183 0.71 8.42 0.85
C GLN A 183 2.00 8.41 0.04
N HIS A 184 3.09 7.88 0.62
CA HIS A 184 4.35 7.71 -0.08
C HIS A 184 4.23 6.80 -1.31
N GLU A 185 3.48 5.70 -1.20
CA GLU A 185 3.25 4.79 -2.33
C GLU A 185 2.44 5.47 -3.44
N ILE A 186 1.41 6.26 -3.09
CA ILE A 186 0.65 7.07 -4.04
C ILE A 186 1.55 8.07 -4.76
N ASP A 187 2.44 8.75 -4.05
CA ASP A 187 3.33 9.75 -4.64
C ASP A 187 4.39 9.09 -5.55
N SER A 188 4.94 7.95 -5.14
CA SER A 188 5.83 7.13 -5.99
C SER A 188 5.12 6.64 -7.26
N PHE A 189 3.86 6.20 -7.15
CA PHE A 189 3.06 5.82 -8.32
C PHE A 189 2.77 7.01 -9.23
N ARG A 190 2.50 8.20 -8.67
CA ARG A 190 2.28 9.42 -9.46
C ARG A 190 3.53 9.81 -10.24
N GLU A 191 4.70 9.79 -9.60
CA GLU A 191 5.98 10.09 -10.24
C GLU A 191 6.29 9.10 -11.36
N THR A 192 6.15 7.80 -11.10
CA THR A 192 6.37 6.77 -12.11
C THR A 192 5.42 6.95 -13.31
N ASN A 193 4.13 7.21 -13.07
CA ASN A 193 3.16 7.47 -14.13
C ASN A 193 3.49 8.75 -14.91
N TYR A 194 3.99 9.80 -14.25
CA TYR A 194 4.44 11.01 -14.91
C TYR A 194 5.61 10.72 -15.86
N ILE A 195 6.65 10.02 -15.40
CA ILE A 195 7.81 9.65 -16.21
C ILE A 195 7.37 8.79 -17.40
N LEU A 196 6.50 7.79 -17.19
CA LEU A 196 5.99 6.95 -18.29
C LEU A 196 5.22 7.76 -19.33
N ARG A 197 4.40 8.73 -18.91
CA ARG A 197 3.68 9.62 -19.83
C ARG A 197 4.63 10.53 -20.59
N ASP A 198 5.66 11.07 -19.94
CA ASP A 198 6.70 11.88 -20.60
C ASP A 198 7.46 11.05 -21.65
N LEU A 199 7.89 9.84 -21.29
CA LEU A 199 8.60 8.93 -22.20
C LEU A 199 7.77 8.57 -23.44
N VAL A 200 6.49 8.23 -23.26
CA VAL A 200 5.59 7.92 -24.38
C VAL A 200 5.27 9.19 -25.18
N GLY A 201 5.07 10.32 -24.49
CA GLY A 201 4.75 11.61 -25.08
C GLY A 201 5.82 12.16 -26.01
N LYS A 202 7.11 11.84 -25.76
CA LYS A 202 8.24 12.21 -26.62
C LYS A 202 8.13 11.70 -28.05
N HIS A 203 7.39 10.62 -28.28
CA HIS A 203 7.18 10.05 -29.61
C HIS A 203 5.75 10.28 -30.08
N TYR A 204 5.56 11.30 -30.93
CA TYR A 204 4.24 11.73 -31.42
C TYR A 204 3.40 10.59 -32.01
N ASP A 205 3.99 9.74 -32.85
CA ASP A 205 3.26 8.62 -33.45
C ASP A 205 2.79 7.61 -32.40
N THR A 206 3.66 7.24 -31.44
CA THR A 206 3.33 6.31 -30.35
C THR A 206 2.27 6.88 -29.42
N SER A 207 2.31 8.18 -29.14
CA SER A 207 1.41 8.83 -28.19
C SER A 207 0.01 9.08 -28.75
N THR A 208 -0.15 9.16 -30.07
CA THR A 208 -1.43 9.54 -30.69
C THR A 208 -2.06 8.48 -31.59
N THR A 209 -1.32 7.44 -31.99
CA THR A 209 -1.82 6.45 -32.96
C THR A 209 -2.48 5.25 -32.29
N LEU A 210 -3.62 4.83 -32.85
CA LEU A 210 -4.38 3.64 -32.50
C LEU A 210 -4.70 2.83 -33.76
N THR A 211 -5.05 1.56 -33.60
CA THR A 211 -5.55 0.71 -34.69
C THR A 211 -6.86 0.06 -34.29
N LEU A 212 -7.90 0.28 -35.09
CA LEU A 212 -9.15 -0.45 -35.04
C LEU A 212 -9.03 -1.74 -35.86
N ASP A 213 -9.40 -2.85 -35.25
CA ASP A 213 -9.50 -4.16 -35.88
C ASP A 213 -10.96 -4.65 -35.79
N GLY A 214 -11.47 -5.28 -36.84
CA GLY A 214 -12.85 -5.78 -36.88
C GLY A 214 -13.47 -5.84 -38.27
N PRO A 215 -14.79 -6.10 -38.36
CA PRO A 215 -15.50 -6.12 -39.63
C PRO A 215 -15.61 -4.70 -40.19
N LEU A 216 -14.77 -4.39 -41.18
CA LEU A 216 -14.76 -3.08 -41.83
C LEU A 216 -15.59 -3.12 -43.13
N PRO A 217 -16.33 -2.03 -43.44
CA PRO A 217 -17.00 -1.88 -44.72
C PRO A 217 -15.96 -1.80 -45.86
N ASN A 218 -16.40 -2.21 -47.05
CA ASN A 218 -15.57 -2.10 -48.25
C ASN A 218 -15.42 -0.66 -48.73
N ASP A 219 -16.38 0.20 -48.38
CA ASP A 219 -16.57 1.56 -48.87
C ASP A 219 -15.66 2.63 -48.24
N ASP A 220 -15.73 3.85 -48.78
CA ASP A 220 -14.84 4.98 -48.51
C ASP A 220 -15.06 5.68 -47.14
N ASP A 221 -16.18 5.44 -46.45
CA ASP A 221 -16.53 6.14 -45.19
C ASP A 221 -15.97 5.50 -43.91
N ILE A 222 -14.72 5.05 -43.98
CA ILE A 222 -13.99 4.45 -42.84
C ILE A 222 -13.83 5.46 -41.70
N PHE A 223 -13.68 6.74 -42.04
CA PHE A 223 -13.59 7.81 -41.05
C PHE A 223 -14.86 7.88 -40.18
N LEU A 224 -16.04 7.83 -40.82
CA LEU A 224 -17.32 7.86 -40.12
C LEU A 224 -17.50 6.64 -39.22
N LEU A 225 -17.08 5.45 -39.67
CA LEU A 225 -17.11 4.25 -38.82
C LEU A 225 -16.25 4.42 -37.56
N VAL A 226 -15.00 4.88 -37.72
CA VAL A 226 -14.10 5.11 -36.58
C VAL A 226 -14.73 6.11 -35.61
N GLN A 227 -15.26 7.22 -36.13
CA GLN A 227 -15.90 8.25 -35.31
C GLN A 227 -17.17 7.73 -34.60
N ALA A 228 -18.00 6.93 -35.28
CA ALA A 228 -19.20 6.32 -34.71
C ALA A 228 -18.84 5.31 -33.61
N ILE A 229 -17.78 4.51 -33.78
CA ILE A 229 -17.31 3.61 -32.72
C ILE A 229 -16.87 4.41 -31.48
N ILE A 230 -16.11 5.49 -31.67
CA ILE A 230 -15.67 6.34 -30.55
C ILE A 230 -16.88 6.98 -29.84
N ASN A 231 -17.83 7.55 -30.60
CA ASN A 231 -18.97 8.26 -30.03
C ASN A 231 -20.01 7.33 -29.41
N GLU A 232 -20.44 6.30 -30.13
CA GLU A 232 -21.61 5.49 -29.77
C GLU A 232 -21.23 4.24 -28.98
N LYS A 233 -20.17 3.52 -29.40
CA LYS A 233 -19.75 2.28 -28.72
C LYS A 233 -18.90 2.58 -27.49
N LEU A 234 -17.99 3.55 -27.58
CA LEU A 234 -17.17 3.94 -26.44
C LEU A 234 -17.81 5.03 -25.58
N GLY A 235 -18.80 5.77 -26.10
CA GLY A 235 -19.46 6.85 -25.36
C GLY A 235 -18.52 8.03 -25.10
N LEU A 236 -17.63 8.33 -26.05
CA LEU A 236 -16.60 9.36 -25.91
C LEU A 236 -16.77 10.44 -26.98
N SER A 237 -16.65 11.71 -26.61
CA SER A 237 -16.68 12.84 -27.56
C SER A 237 -15.27 13.19 -28.09
N ILE A 238 -14.46 12.18 -28.40
CA ILE A 238 -13.09 12.36 -28.91
C ILE A 238 -13.10 12.30 -30.43
N ARG A 239 -12.44 13.26 -31.08
CA ARG A 239 -12.37 13.32 -32.55
C ARG A 239 -11.18 12.54 -33.10
N ALA A 240 -11.44 11.69 -34.08
CA ALA A 240 -10.38 11.12 -34.91
C ALA A 240 -9.80 12.19 -35.85
N GLN A 241 -8.48 12.33 -35.90
CA GLN A 241 -7.81 13.36 -36.71
C GLN A 241 -7.44 12.85 -38.11
N SER A 242 -6.96 11.62 -38.21
CA SER A 242 -6.64 10.98 -39.48
C SER A 242 -6.96 9.50 -39.41
N VAL A 243 -7.34 8.91 -40.53
CA VAL A 243 -7.77 7.52 -40.62
C VAL A 243 -7.18 6.91 -41.89
N ASP A 244 -6.35 5.88 -41.72
CA ASP A 244 -5.66 5.18 -42.80
C ASP A 244 -6.07 3.70 -42.81
N LYS A 245 -6.68 3.24 -43.91
CA LYS A 245 -6.94 1.81 -44.12
C LYS A 245 -5.60 1.07 -44.23
N LYS A 246 -5.42 0.00 -43.45
CA LYS A 246 -4.29 -0.92 -43.54
C LYS A 246 -4.74 -2.25 -44.17
N LYS A 247 -3.77 -3.05 -44.60
CA LYS A 247 -4.03 -4.39 -45.13
C LYS A 247 -4.74 -5.26 -44.07
N LYS A 248 -5.54 -6.23 -44.51
CA LYS A 248 -6.24 -7.23 -43.67
C LYS A 248 -7.34 -6.69 -42.74
N GLY A 249 -8.12 -5.71 -43.16
CA GLY A 249 -9.30 -5.28 -42.38
C GLY A 249 -8.95 -4.49 -41.10
N ARG A 250 -7.79 -3.82 -41.09
CA ARG A 250 -7.38 -2.94 -39.99
C ARG A 250 -7.38 -1.49 -40.42
N VAL A 251 -7.69 -0.60 -39.49
CA VAL A 251 -7.71 0.83 -39.72
C VAL A 251 -6.88 1.52 -38.67
N ARG A 252 -5.84 2.23 -39.10
CA ARG A 252 -5.04 3.06 -38.23
C ARG A 252 -5.71 4.42 -38.11
N PHE A 253 -5.78 4.99 -36.92
CA PHE A 253 -6.26 6.35 -36.74
C PHE A 253 -5.45 7.11 -35.68
N ARG A 254 -5.51 8.44 -35.72
CA ARG A 254 -4.84 9.32 -34.75
C ARG A 254 -5.84 10.14 -33.94
N VAL A 255 -5.47 10.49 -32.72
CA VAL A 255 -6.18 11.40 -31.82
C VAL A 255 -5.28 12.54 -31.39
N ALA A 256 -5.87 13.61 -30.83
CA ALA A 256 -5.14 14.85 -30.58
C ALA A 256 -4.04 14.72 -29.52
N THR A 257 -4.30 13.93 -28.47
CA THR A 257 -3.42 13.86 -27.31
C THR A 257 -3.20 12.41 -26.82
N LEU A 258 -2.14 12.22 -26.02
CA LEU A 258 -1.92 10.97 -25.29
C LEU A 258 -3.09 10.65 -24.34
N ASP A 259 -3.70 11.68 -23.77
CA ASP A 259 -4.81 11.56 -22.83
C ASP A 259 -6.06 11.03 -23.53
N ASP A 260 -6.33 11.50 -24.75
CA ASP A 260 -7.38 10.97 -25.60
C ASP A 260 -7.12 9.49 -25.93
N LYS A 261 -5.87 9.15 -26.29
CA LYS A 261 -5.46 7.76 -26.58
C LYS A 261 -5.71 6.86 -25.37
N ILE A 262 -5.26 7.26 -24.18
CA ILE A 262 -5.46 6.52 -22.93
C ILE A 262 -6.95 6.37 -22.62
N THR A 263 -7.74 7.42 -22.80
CA THR A 263 -9.19 7.42 -22.55
C THR A 263 -9.92 6.43 -23.46
N ILE A 264 -9.57 6.42 -24.76
CA ILE A 264 -10.11 5.44 -25.72
C ILE A 264 -9.72 4.02 -25.32
N ILE A 265 -8.45 3.76 -24.97
CA ILE A 265 -7.98 2.43 -24.57
C ILE A 265 -8.75 1.92 -23.35
N LYS A 266 -8.92 2.77 -22.33
CA LYS A 266 -9.68 2.43 -21.11
C LYS A 266 -11.12 2.07 -21.44
N ALA A 267 -11.83 2.94 -22.18
CA ALA A 267 -13.21 2.68 -22.58
C ALA A 267 -13.34 1.42 -23.45
N ALA A 268 -12.39 1.18 -24.37
CA ALA A 268 -12.39 0.02 -25.24
C ALA A 268 -12.24 -1.30 -24.48
N LYS A 269 -11.36 -1.36 -23.46
CA LYS A 269 -11.16 -2.56 -22.63
C LYS A 269 -12.46 -3.02 -21.94
N GLU A 270 -13.31 -2.08 -21.57
CA GLU A 270 -14.58 -2.36 -20.92
C GLU A 270 -15.70 -2.59 -21.94
N LYS A 271 -15.90 -1.62 -22.84
CA LYS A 271 -17.10 -1.55 -23.70
C LYS A 271 -17.01 -2.39 -24.98
N LEU A 272 -15.80 -2.77 -25.41
CA LEU A 272 -15.62 -3.61 -26.60
C LEU A 272 -15.27 -5.06 -26.28
N ARG A 273 -15.24 -5.46 -25.00
CA ARG A 273 -14.84 -6.81 -24.56
C ARG A 273 -15.57 -7.96 -25.28
N HIS A 274 -16.84 -7.74 -25.65
CA HIS A 274 -17.69 -8.72 -26.35
C HIS A 274 -18.10 -8.25 -27.75
N SER A 275 -17.44 -7.22 -28.27
CA SER A 275 -17.68 -6.69 -29.60
C SER A 275 -16.84 -7.44 -30.65
N LYS A 276 -17.26 -7.36 -31.92
CA LYS A 276 -16.43 -7.79 -33.06
C LYS A 276 -15.31 -6.78 -33.38
N PHE A 277 -15.29 -5.63 -32.71
CA PHE A 277 -14.29 -4.59 -32.85
C PHE A 277 -13.30 -4.62 -31.68
N ALA A 278 -12.03 -4.37 -31.97
CA ALA A 278 -10.98 -4.23 -30.97
C ALA A 278 -10.10 -3.01 -31.26
N ILE A 279 -9.60 -2.37 -30.21
CA ILE A 279 -8.61 -1.29 -30.31
C ILE A 279 -7.24 -1.85 -29.92
N LEU A 280 -6.30 -1.77 -30.85
CA LEU A 280 -4.89 -2.12 -30.69
C LEU A 280 -4.07 -0.83 -30.56
N TYR A 281 -3.01 -0.84 -29.75
CA TYR A 281 -2.30 0.37 -29.34
C TYR A 281 -0.82 0.18 -29.10
#